data_AF-A0A2V9KYI8-F1
#
_entry.id   AF-A0A2V9KYI8-F1
#
_cell.length_a   1.000
_cell.length_b   1.000
_cell.length_c   1.000
_cell.angle_alpha   90.00
_cell.angle_beta   90.00
_cell.angle_gamma   90.00
#
_symmetry.space_group_name_H-M   'P 1'
#
loop_
_entity.id
_entity.type
_entity.pdbx_description
1 polymer ?
#
loop_
_entity_poly.entity_id
_entity_poly.type
_entity_poly.pdbx_seq_one_letter_code
_entity_poly.pdbx_strand_id
1 'polypeptide(L)'
;MPVNPLNDPVVALAVRSSDFVEALDREELKVIGLSAPRYDLKIDGEEVGTFSNQQLGEGINLAVLATPMAKQAMAVHELTLKHNNIHFARWRQIQVPLEKEESSHKEGALQTLDLLEGDLILEQRATAQPKARRYSL
;
A
#
# COMPACT_ATOMS: atom_id res chain seq x y z
N MET A 1 -13.25 0.47 3.71
CA MET A 1 -12.65 -0.45 4.71
C MET A 1 -11.26 -0.77 4.21
N PRO A 2 -10.22 -0.81 5.06
CA PRO A 2 -8.89 -1.19 4.61
C PRO A 2 -8.97 -2.62 4.07
N VAL A 3 -8.78 -2.76 2.76
CA VAL A 3 -8.70 -4.05 2.05
C VAL A 3 -7.40 -4.75 2.42
N ASN A 4 -7.39 -5.60 3.45
CA ASN A 4 -6.29 -6.56 3.62
C ASN A 4 -6.24 -7.40 2.32
N PRO A 5 -5.18 -7.30 1.49
CA PRO A 5 -5.14 -7.96 0.20
C PRO A 5 -5.26 -9.48 0.34
N LEU A 6 -4.82 -10.05 1.47
CA LEU A 6 -4.89 -11.48 1.75
C LEU A 6 -6.29 -11.98 2.12
N ASN A 7 -7.26 -11.07 2.37
CA ASN A 7 -8.66 -11.45 2.50
C ASN A 7 -9.33 -11.69 1.15
N ASP A 8 -8.75 -11.18 0.05
CA ASP A 8 -9.18 -11.54 -1.29
C ASP A 8 -8.62 -12.94 -1.63
N PRO A 9 -9.47 -13.94 -1.93
CA PRO A 9 -9.03 -15.30 -2.14
C PRO A 9 -8.14 -15.47 -3.38
N VAL A 10 -8.29 -14.63 -4.39
CA VAL A 10 -7.49 -14.66 -5.63
C VAL A 10 -6.11 -14.11 -5.35
N VAL A 11 -6.02 -12.95 -4.69
CA VAL A 11 -4.73 -12.37 -4.26
C VAL A 11 -4.01 -13.32 -3.33
N ALA A 12 -4.71 -13.89 -2.35
CA ALA A 12 -4.11 -14.83 -1.41
C ALA A 12 -3.62 -16.11 -2.09
N LEU A 13 -4.32 -16.61 -3.11
CA LEU A 13 -3.84 -17.73 -3.92
C LEU A 13 -2.57 -17.36 -4.69
N ALA A 14 -2.53 -16.19 -5.33
CA ALA A 14 -1.36 -15.74 -6.08
C ALA A 14 -0.12 -15.61 -5.19
N VAL A 15 -0.27 -14.99 -4.01
CA VAL A 15 0.80 -14.87 -3.02
C VAL A 15 1.28 -16.25 -2.56
N ARG A 16 0.37 -17.16 -2.20
CA ARG A 16 0.75 -18.53 -1.78
C ARG A 16 1.33 -19.40 -2.88
N SER A 17 1.10 -19.04 -4.15
CA SER A 17 1.59 -19.81 -5.31
C SER A 17 2.88 -19.22 -5.89
N SER A 18 3.50 -18.26 -5.21
CA SER A 18 4.73 -17.60 -5.64
C SER A 18 5.67 -17.42 -4.45
N ASP A 19 6.88 -16.93 -4.74
CA ASP A 19 7.86 -16.47 -3.77
C ASP A 19 7.78 -14.95 -3.57
N PHE A 20 6.65 -14.32 -3.88
CA PHE A 20 6.53 -12.86 -3.92
C PHE A 20 6.93 -12.20 -2.60
N VAL A 21 6.49 -12.76 -1.47
CA VAL A 21 6.80 -12.22 -0.14
C VAL A 21 8.31 -12.31 0.11
N GLU A 22 8.89 -13.45 -0.20
CA GLU A 22 10.32 -13.71 -0.07
C GLU A 22 11.15 -12.94 -1.09
N ALA A 23 10.64 -12.60 -2.27
CA ALA A 23 11.44 -11.94 -3.30
C ALA A 23 11.34 -10.42 -3.21
N LEU A 24 10.17 -9.88 -2.86
CA LEU A 24 9.81 -8.48 -3.09
C LEU A 24 9.17 -7.76 -1.89
N ASP A 25 8.64 -8.48 -0.90
CA ASP A 25 7.90 -7.87 0.22
C ASP A 25 8.51 -8.21 1.59
N ARG A 26 9.80 -7.86 1.76
CA ARG A 26 10.55 -8.05 3.01
C ARG A 26 10.79 -6.73 3.73
N GLU A 27 10.20 -6.60 4.91
CA GLU A 27 10.49 -5.55 5.90
C GLU A 27 10.96 -6.22 7.20
N GLU A 28 12.23 -6.61 7.27
CA GLU A 28 12.74 -7.42 8.37
C GLU A 28 13.04 -6.59 9.64
N LEU A 29 12.46 -7.00 10.77
CA LEU A 29 12.83 -6.53 12.11
C LEU A 29 13.55 -7.63 12.87
N LYS A 30 14.80 -7.34 13.27
CA LYS A 30 15.64 -8.24 14.06
C LYS A 30 16.08 -7.57 15.35
N VAL A 31 15.83 -8.23 16.48
CA VAL A 31 16.19 -7.76 17.82
C VAL A 31 16.88 -8.88 18.58
N ILE A 32 18.13 -8.63 18.98
CA ILE A 32 18.99 -9.59 19.69
C ILE A 32 19.26 -9.12 21.12
N GLY A 33 19.67 -10.03 22.01
CA GLY A 33 20.01 -9.71 23.41
C GLY A 33 18.80 -9.63 24.36
N LEU A 34 17.64 -10.10 23.92
CA LEU A 34 16.41 -10.15 24.71
C LEU A 34 16.43 -11.31 25.71
N SER A 35 16.18 -11.02 26.99
CA SER A 35 16.27 -11.99 28.10
C SER A 35 14.96 -12.71 28.41
N ALA A 36 13.81 -12.05 28.21
CA ALA A 36 12.51 -12.67 28.43
C ALA A 36 12.18 -13.62 27.27
N PRO A 37 11.36 -14.67 27.50
CA PRO A 37 11.04 -15.62 26.45
C PRO A 37 10.07 -15.06 25.38
N ARG A 38 9.27 -14.02 25.72
CA ARG A 38 8.25 -13.43 24.85
C ARG A 38 8.14 -11.92 25.04
N TYR A 39 7.76 -11.22 23.97
CA TYR A 39 7.56 -9.78 23.92
C TYR A 39 6.34 -9.41 23.08
N ASP A 40 5.64 -8.38 23.51
CA ASP A 40 4.53 -7.79 22.74
C ASP A 40 5.08 -6.63 21.92
N LEU A 41 5.20 -6.86 20.61
CA LEU A 41 5.64 -5.82 19.70
C LEU A 41 4.52 -4.81 19.50
N LYS A 42 4.82 -3.55 19.81
CA LYS A 42 3.98 -2.41 19.47
C LYS A 42 4.72 -1.44 18.57
N ILE A 43 3.99 -0.87 17.61
CA ILE A 43 4.47 0.18 16.71
C ILE A 43 3.52 1.37 16.83
N ASP A 44 4.06 2.54 17.18
CA ASP A 44 3.29 3.75 17.49
C ASP A 44 2.22 3.54 18.58
N GLY A 45 2.45 2.57 19.48
CA GLY A 45 1.52 2.19 20.54
C GLY A 45 0.45 1.17 20.12
N GLU A 46 0.36 0.83 18.84
CA GLU A 46 -0.54 -0.21 18.33
C GLU A 46 0.10 -1.60 18.44
N GLU A 47 -0.65 -2.58 18.92
CA GLU A 47 -0.20 -3.96 19.02
C GLU A 47 -0.10 -4.61 17.63
N VAL A 48 1.08 -5.14 17.33
CA VAL A 48 1.39 -5.83 16.07
C VAL A 48 1.36 -7.35 16.26
N GLY A 49 1.79 -7.81 17.43
CA GLY A 49 1.72 -9.22 17.82
C GLY A 49 2.73 -9.58 18.91
N THR A 50 2.62 -10.81 19.41
CA THR A 50 3.53 -11.35 20.43
C THR A 50 4.52 -12.32 19.80
N PHE A 51 5.81 -12.11 20.01
CA PHE A 51 6.89 -12.91 19.45
C PHE A 51 7.82 -13.44 20.54
N SER A 52 8.44 -14.58 20.29
CA SER A 52 9.52 -15.08 21.13
C SER A 52 10.83 -14.31 20.89
N ASN A 53 11.73 -14.33 21.88
CA ASN A 53 13.08 -13.79 21.69
C ASN A 53 13.83 -14.47 20.54
N GLN A 54 13.59 -15.77 20.30
CA GLN A 54 14.16 -16.50 19.18
C GLN A 54 13.64 -15.96 17.84
N GLN A 55 12.31 -15.80 17.68
CA GLN A 55 11.73 -15.25 16.45
C GLN A 55 12.25 -13.84 16.15
N LEU A 56 12.30 -12.98 17.16
CA LEU A 56 12.86 -11.63 17.02
C LEU A 56 14.37 -11.67 16.72
N GLY A 57 15.10 -12.63 17.27
CA GLY A 57 16.53 -12.82 17.00
C GLY A 57 16.83 -13.41 15.63
N GLU A 58 15.95 -14.24 15.09
CA GLU A 58 16.03 -14.77 13.72
C GLU A 58 15.72 -13.67 12.71
N GLY A 59 14.67 -12.87 12.99
CA GLY A 59 14.16 -11.81 12.14
C GLY A 59 12.71 -12.09 11.76
N ILE A 60 11.82 -11.11 11.98
CA ILE A 60 10.41 -11.21 11.57
C ILE A 60 10.15 -10.28 10.39
N ASN A 61 9.30 -10.71 9.45
CA ASN A 61 8.88 -9.85 8.35
C ASN A 61 7.65 -9.02 8.77
N LEU A 62 7.81 -7.70 8.89
CA LEU A 62 6.74 -6.77 9.25
C LEU A 62 5.74 -6.55 8.12
N ALA A 63 6.12 -6.78 6.86
CA ALA A 63 5.27 -6.53 5.69
C ALA A 63 4.00 -7.38 5.67
N VAL A 64 4.05 -8.58 6.27
CA VAL A 64 2.91 -9.51 6.36
C VAL A 64 2.05 -9.32 7.62
N LEU A 65 2.36 -8.31 8.44
CA LEU A 65 1.68 -8.04 9.71
C LEU A 65 0.81 -6.78 9.61
N ALA A 66 -0.17 -6.66 10.52
CA ALA A 66 -1.07 -5.51 10.58
C ALA A 66 -0.38 -4.28 11.21
N THR A 67 0.62 -3.71 10.54
CA THR A 67 1.39 -2.57 11.03
C THR A 67 0.81 -1.22 10.62
N PRO A 68 1.14 -0.12 11.32
CA PRO A 68 0.85 1.24 10.84
C PRO A 68 1.48 1.56 9.47
N MET A 69 2.55 0.89 9.08
CA MET A 69 3.18 0.99 7.76
C MET A 69 2.35 0.28 6.70
N ALA A 70 1.85 -0.93 6.97
CA ALA A 70 0.93 -1.65 6.08
C ALA A 70 -0.35 -0.83 5.84
N LYS A 71 -0.90 -0.20 6.89
CA LYS A 71 -2.04 0.73 6.75
C LYS A 71 -1.73 1.90 5.82
N GLN A 72 -0.54 2.49 5.94
CA GLN A 72 -0.10 3.57 5.05
C GLN A 72 0.07 3.08 3.61
N ALA A 73 0.69 1.92 3.40
CA ALA A 73 0.86 1.32 2.07
C ALA A 73 -0.49 1.05 1.38
N MET A 74 -1.47 0.57 2.14
CA MET A 74 -2.83 0.36 1.63
C MET A 74 -3.53 1.68 1.27
N ALA A 75 -3.36 2.74 2.06
CA ALA A 75 -3.89 4.05 1.72
C ALA A 75 -3.28 4.59 0.41
N VAL A 76 -1.97 4.39 0.20
CA VAL A 76 -1.32 4.70 -1.09
C VAL A 76 -1.93 3.86 -2.21
N HIS A 77 -2.09 2.56 -2.01
CA HIS A 77 -2.70 1.66 -3.01
C HIS A 77 -4.13 2.07 -3.39
N GLU A 78 -4.96 2.45 -2.43
CA GLU A 78 -6.32 2.95 -2.71
C GLU A 78 -6.28 4.22 -3.58
N LEU A 79 -5.37 5.15 -3.31
CA LEU A 79 -5.17 6.34 -4.15
C LEU A 79 -4.63 5.96 -5.53
N THR A 80 -3.76 4.95 -5.62
CA THR A 80 -3.29 4.37 -6.90
C THR A 80 -4.43 3.90 -7.77
N LEU A 81 -5.37 3.14 -7.20
CA LEU A 81 -6.54 2.67 -7.94
C LEU A 81 -7.43 3.83 -8.38
N LYS A 82 -7.66 4.82 -7.51
CA LYS A 82 -8.50 5.98 -7.82
C LYS A 82 -7.94 6.81 -8.97
N HIS A 83 -6.66 7.23 -8.91
CA HIS A 83 -6.10 8.07 -9.97
C HIS A 83 -6.02 7.31 -11.30
N ASN A 84 -5.66 6.02 -11.28
CA ASN A 84 -5.67 5.17 -12.47
C ASN A 84 -7.07 5.03 -13.09
N ASN A 85 -8.12 4.94 -12.27
CA ASN A 85 -9.49 4.89 -12.79
C ASN A 85 -9.87 6.20 -13.50
N ILE A 86 -9.48 7.37 -12.96
CA ILE A 86 -9.68 8.67 -13.62
C ILE A 86 -8.90 8.73 -14.94
N HIS A 87 -7.63 8.33 -14.91
CA HIS A 87 -6.78 8.25 -16.09
C HIS A 87 -7.41 7.36 -17.18
N PHE A 88 -7.90 6.19 -16.81
CA PHE A 88 -8.53 5.26 -17.73
C PHE A 88 -9.89 5.74 -18.23
N ALA A 89 -10.67 6.44 -17.41
CA ALA A 89 -11.90 7.07 -17.88
C ALA A 89 -11.59 8.14 -18.94
N ARG A 90 -10.64 9.03 -18.66
CA ARG A 90 -10.16 10.05 -19.60
C ARG A 90 -9.69 9.44 -20.91
N TRP A 91 -8.83 8.44 -20.83
CA TRP A 91 -8.20 7.85 -22.02
C TRP A 91 -9.16 6.93 -22.79
N ARG A 92 -9.76 5.94 -22.11
CA ARG A 92 -10.52 4.85 -22.75
C ARG A 92 -11.94 5.25 -23.11
N GLN A 93 -12.55 6.19 -22.39
CA GLN A 93 -13.95 6.56 -22.62
C GLN A 93 -14.10 7.83 -23.45
N ILE A 94 -13.09 8.71 -23.45
CA ILE A 94 -13.20 10.02 -24.11
C ILE A 94 -12.13 10.17 -25.19
N GLN A 95 -10.84 10.17 -24.83
CA GLN A 95 -9.77 10.54 -25.76
C GLN A 95 -9.71 9.62 -26.98
N VAL A 96 -9.64 8.30 -26.77
CA VAL A 96 -9.53 7.33 -27.88
C VAL A 96 -10.82 7.25 -28.70
N PRO A 97 -12.01 7.08 -28.10
CA PRO A 97 -13.24 6.98 -28.88
C PRO A 97 -13.58 8.23 -29.70
N LEU A 98 -13.21 9.42 -29.20
CA LEU A 98 -13.52 10.72 -29.83
C LEU A 98 -12.29 11.39 -30.45
N GLU A 99 -11.27 10.60 -30.83
CA GLU A 99 -10.01 11.11 -31.37
C GLU A 99 -10.24 12.07 -32.55
N LYS A 100 -11.13 11.68 -33.49
CA LYS A 100 -11.43 12.43 -34.72
C LYS A 100 -12.39 13.62 -34.53
N GLU A 101 -13.01 13.74 -33.35
CA GLU A 101 -14.03 14.75 -33.08
C GLU A 101 -13.38 16.04 -32.58
N GLU A 102 -13.29 17.06 -33.42
CA GLU A 102 -12.77 18.38 -33.03
C GLU A 102 -13.83 19.14 -32.22
N SER A 103 -13.62 19.22 -30.90
CA SER A 103 -14.57 19.84 -29.97
C SER A 103 -13.85 20.43 -28.76
N SER A 104 -14.06 21.72 -28.51
CA SER A 104 -13.54 22.40 -27.31
C SER A 104 -14.09 21.79 -26.01
N HIS A 105 -15.29 21.21 -26.03
CA HIS A 105 -15.85 20.51 -24.87
C HIS A 105 -15.12 19.20 -24.59
N LYS A 106 -14.67 18.48 -25.63
CA LYS A 106 -13.82 17.29 -25.48
C LYS A 106 -12.52 17.67 -24.80
N GLU A 107 -11.84 18.70 -25.32
CA GLU A 107 -10.58 19.18 -24.75
C GLU A 107 -10.73 19.63 -23.29
N GLY A 108 -11.79 20.40 -23.00
CA GLY A 108 -12.09 20.83 -21.64
C GLY A 108 -12.37 19.67 -20.68
N ALA A 109 -13.06 18.63 -21.14
CA ALA A 109 -13.28 17.42 -20.35
C ALA A 109 -11.97 16.66 -20.06
N LEU A 110 -11.09 16.52 -21.05
CA LEU A 110 -9.78 15.88 -20.87
C LEU A 110 -8.92 16.65 -19.86
N GLN A 111 -8.85 17.98 -19.99
CA GLN A 111 -8.11 18.84 -19.07
C GLN A 111 -8.67 18.76 -17.64
N THR A 112 -9.99 18.74 -17.48
CA THR A 112 -10.63 18.65 -16.16
C THR A 112 -10.33 17.32 -15.49
N LEU A 113 -10.33 16.21 -16.25
CA LEU A 113 -9.95 14.90 -15.72
C LEU A 113 -8.46 14.81 -15.39
N ASP A 114 -7.58 15.46 -16.17
CA ASP A 114 -6.14 15.56 -15.86
C ASP A 114 -5.91 16.31 -14.54
N LEU A 115 -6.64 17.41 -14.30
CA LEU A 115 -6.56 18.15 -13.04
C LEU A 115 -7.04 17.30 -11.86
N LEU A 116 -8.17 16.61 -12.01
CA LEU A 116 -8.71 15.72 -10.99
C LEU A 116 -7.77 14.55 -10.69
N GLU A 117 -7.15 13.96 -11.71
CA GLU A 117 -6.09 12.95 -11.52
C GLU A 117 -4.90 13.54 -10.75
N GLY A 118 -4.50 14.76 -11.12
CA GLY A 118 -3.42 15.52 -10.46
C GLY A 118 -3.63 15.67 -8.96
N ASP A 119 -4.84 16.04 -8.53
CA ASP A 119 -5.19 16.16 -7.11
C ASP A 119 -4.99 14.84 -6.35
N LEU A 120 -5.43 13.72 -6.95
CA LEU A 120 -5.28 12.38 -6.37
C LEU A 120 -3.81 11.95 -6.31
N ILE A 121 -3.01 12.28 -7.32
CA ILE A 121 -1.56 12.01 -7.34
C ILE A 121 -0.84 12.80 -6.25
N LEU A 122 -1.21 14.07 -6.04
CA LEU A 122 -0.64 14.89 -4.97
C LEU A 122 -0.93 14.27 -3.60
N GLU A 123 -2.18 13.86 -3.36
CA GLU A 123 -2.57 13.19 -2.12
C GLU A 123 -1.85 11.84 -1.92
N GLN A 124 -1.72 11.05 -2.99
CA GLN A 124 -0.99 9.78 -2.98
C GLN A 124 0.47 9.99 -2.56
N ARG A 125 1.15 10.97 -3.17
CA ARG A 125 2.55 11.28 -2.88
C ARG A 125 2.76 11.83 -1.48
N ALA A 126 1.82 12.63 -0.98
CA ALA A 126 1.84 13.11 0.39
C ALA A 126 1.66 11.95 1.37
N THR A 127 0.77 11.00 1.07
CA THR A 127 0.51 9.81 1.88
C THR A 127 1.69 8.83 1.85
N ALA A 128 2.41 8.73 0.73
CA ALA A 128 3.57 7.87 0.57
C ALA A 128 4.84 8.37 1.29
N GLN A 129 4.84 9.58 1.85
CA GLN A 129 6.02 10.10 2.54
C GLN A 129 6.41 9.23 3.73
N PRO A 130 7.70 8.93 3.93
CA PRO A 130 8.15 8.13 5.05
C PRO A 130 7.82 8.81 6.37
N LYS A 131 7.33 8.02 7.34
CA LYS A 131 7.03 8.48 8.70
C LYS A 131 7.98 7.78 9.66
N ALA A 132 8.57 8.55 10.57
CA ALA A 132 9.30 7.96 11.69
C ALA A 132 8.31 7.17 12.57
N ARG A 133 8.68 5.93 12.91
CA ARG A 133 7.85 5.00 13.70
C ARG A 133 8.55 4.67 15.01
N ARG A 134 7.78 4.54 16.09
CA ARG A 134 8.29 4.16 17.41
C ARG A 134 7.98 2.69 17.68
N TYR A 135 9.01 1.92 17.98
CA TYR A 135 8.91 0.51 18.34
C TYR A 135 9.04 0.33 19.85
N SER A 136 8.26 -0.56 20.43
CA SER A 136 8.40 -0.98 21.83
C SER A 136 8.12 -2.48 21.99
N LEU A 137 8.81 -3.10 22.93
CA LEU A 137 8.75 -4.52 23.28
C LEU A 137 8.47 -4.69 24.78
#